data_AF-A0A1F4B9C2-F1
#
_entry.id   AF-A0A1F4B9C2-F1
#
_cell.length_a   1.000
_cell.length_b   1.000
_cell.length_c   1.000
_cell.angle_alpha   90.00
_cell.angle_beta   90.00
_cell.angle_gamma   90.00
#
_symmetry.space_group_name_H-M   'P 1'
#
loop_
_entity.id
_entity.type
_entity.pdbx_description
1 polymer ?
#
loop_
_entity_poly.entity_id
_entity_poly.type
_entity_poly.pdbx_seq_one_letter_code
_entity_poly.pdbx_strand_id
1 'polypeptide(L)'
;MERKRFMVGKYEVIAAPLPHSVQMLRYTVYLHKTRIGAMVSVPTESDCQFLEKPPVVPPLKIFYVTSRPGRPKKGAKPPVPLERNQPGFREALPSDVSLDGLARPEDR
;
A
#
# COMPACT_ATOMS: atom_id res chain seq x y z
N MET A 1 2.16 5.34 -28.81
CA MET A 1 2.06 6.54 -27.94
C MET A 1 1.11 7.52 -28.57
N GLU A 2 0.15 8.03 -27.80
CA GLU A 2 -0.92 8.91 -28.31
C GLU A 2 -0.51 10.39 -28.19
N ARG A 3 -0.94 11.20 -29.16
CA ARG A 3 -0.69 12.65 -29.21
C ARG A 3 -1.51 13.34 -28.11
N LYS A 4 -0.86 14.16 -27.28
CA LYS A 4 -1.54 14.91 -26.20
C LYS A 4 -1.68 16.38 -26.56
N ARG A 5 -2.80 17.00 -26.15
CA ARG A 5 -3.09 18.41 -26.37
C ARG A 5 -3.31 19.09 -25.02
N PHE A 6 -2.65 20.22 -24.82
CA PHE A 6 -2.71 21.01 -23.60
C PHE A 6 -3.08 22.45 -23.93
N MET A 7 -3.90 23.05 -23.10
CA MET A 7 -4.24 24.47 -23.18
C MET A 7 -3.54 25.20 -22.04
N VAL A 8 -2.65 26.14 -22.38
CA VAL A 8 -1.90 26.95 -21.42
C VAL A 8 -2.28 28.42 -21.65
N GLY A 9 -3.32 28.87 -20.95
CA GLY A 9 -3.92 30.19 -21.17
C GLY A 9 -4.40 30.35 -22.61
N LYS A 10 -3.84 31.32 -23.33
CA LYS A 10 -4.13 31.58 -24.75
C LYS A 10 -3.38 30.67 -25.73
N TYR A 11 -2.44 29.87 -25.24
CA TYR A 11 -1.61 29.02 -26.07
C TYR A 11 -2.17 27.60 -26.11
N GLU A 12 -2.13 27.02 -27.30
CA GLU A 12 -2.42 25.63 -27.52
C GLU A 12 -1.10 24.88 -27.74
N VAL A 13 -0.82 23.90 -26.88
CA VAL A 13 0.41 23.11 -26.92
C VAL A 13 0.07 21.68 -27.32
N ILE A 14 0.73 21.20 -28.36
CA ILE A 14 0.55 19.86 -28.89
C ILE A 14 1.83 19.07 -28.65
N ALA A 15 1.73 18.02 -27.83
CA ALA A 15 2.82 17.07 -27.61
C ALA A 15 2.65 15.84 -28.51
N ALA A 16 3.62 15.60 -29.38
CA ALA A 16 3.67 14.43 -30.25
C ALA A 16 4.93 13.60 -29.95
N PRO A 17 4.86 12.26 -29.94
CA PRO A 17 6.04 11.42 -29.77
C PRO A 17 7.03 11.62 -30.91
N LEU A 18 8.33 11.66 -30.58
CA LEU A 18 9.37 11.65 -31.60
C LEU A 18 9.45 10.25 -32.24
N PRO A 19 9.68 10.16 -33.56
CA PRO A 19 9.93 8.88 -34.18
C PRO A 19 11.21 8.26 -33.61
N HIS A 20 11.20 6.96 -33.32
CA HIS A 20 12.30 6.18 -32.72
C HIS A 20 12.63 6.50 -31.26
N SER A 21 11.86 7.39 -30.60
CA SER A 21 12.01 7.63 -29.15
C SER A 21 10.73 7.29 -28.42
N VAL A 22 10.85 6.49 -27.36
CA VAL A 22 9.72 6.12 -26.51
C VAL A 22 9.40 7.21 -25.50
N GLN A 23 10.37 8.03 -25.07
CA GLN A 23 10.14 8.99 -23.98
C GLN A 23 10.16 10.46 -24.43
N MET A 24 10.73 10.77 -25.60
CA MET A 24 10.83 12.15 -26.07
C MET A 24 9.56 12.61 -26.77
N LEU A 25 9.14 13.82 -26.45
CA LEU A 25 7.97 14.48 -27.02
C LEU A 25 8.40 15.78 -27.70
N ARG A 26 7.87 16.03 -28.89
CA ARG A 26 7.93 17.31 -29.57
C ARG A 26 6.70 18.14 -29.20
N TYR A 27 6.92 19.24 -28.51
CA TYR A 27 5.91 20.21 -28.12
C TYR A 27 5.84 21.31 -29.17
N THR A 28 4.74 21.41 -29.90
CA THR A 28 4.47 22.51 -30.83
C THR A 28 3.49 23.48 -30.19
N VAL A 29 3.83 24.76 -30.17
CA VAL A 29 3.03 25.82 -29.53
C VAL A 29 2.32 26.65 -30.60
N TYR A 30 1.01 26.82 -30.43
CA TYR A 30 0.13 27.59 -31.30
C TYR A 30 -0.54 28.72 -30.52
N LEU A 31 -0.78 29.85 -31.20
CA LEU A 31 -1.64 30.94 -30.75
C LEU A 31 -2.61 31.27 -31.88
N HIS A 32 -3.91 31.19 -31.63
CA HIS A 32 -4.94 31.40 -32.65
C HIS A 32 -4.69 30.59 -33.94
N LYS A 33 -4.29 29.32 -33.82
CA LYS A 33 -3.94 28.40 -34.93
C LYS A 33 -2.63 28.72 -35.67
N THR A 34 -1.94 29.80 -35.34
CA THR A 34 -0.60 30.10 -35.87
C THR A 34 0.47 29.45 -35.00
N ARG A 35 1.38 28.68 -35.60
CA ARG A 35 2.52 28.10 -34.89
C ARG A 35 3.51 29.19 -34.51
N ILE A 36 3.84 29.31 -33.23
CA ILE A 36 4.84 30.27 -32.73
C ILE A 36 6.18 29.59 -32.48
N GLY A 37 6.18 28.34 -32.05
CA GLY A 37 7.40 27.66 -31.63
C GLY A 37 7.29 26.15 -31.58
N ALA A 38 8.44 25.50 -31.44
CA ALA A 38 8.53 24.08 -31.16
C ALA A 38 9.72 23.81 -30.24
N MET A 39 9.54 22.89 -29.29
CA MET A 39 10.57 22.40 -28.38
C MET A 39 10.54 20.86 -28.39
N VAL A 40 11.68 20.24 -28.14
CA VAL A 40 11.80 18.78 -27.97
C VAL A 40 12.22 18.51 -26.53
N SER A 41 11.54 17.60 -25.83
CA SER A 41 12.00 17.15 -24.52
C SER A 41 13.19 16.20 -24.66
N VAL A 42 14.10 16.30 -23.70
CA VAL A 42 15.25 15.41 -23.54
C VAL A 42 14.96 14.51 -22.33
N PRO A 43 15.26 13.20 -22.37
CA PRO A 43 15.13 12.35 -21.19
C PRO A 43 16.03 12.87 -20.07
N THR A 44 15.50 12.86 -18.85
CA THR A 44 16.26 13.24 -17.66
C THR A 44 17.12 12.07 -17.19
N GLU A 45 18.11 12.33 -16.33
CA GLU A 45 18.94 11.27 -15.73
C GLU A 45 18.08 10.22 -15.01
N SER A 46 17.01 10.66 -14.32
CA SER A 46 16.05 9.75 -13.68
C SER A 46 15.30 8.86 -14.69
N ASP A 47 15.00 9.37 -15.88
CA ASP A 47 14.34 8.58 -16.92
C ASP A 47 15.27 7.49 -17.45
N CYS A 48 16.56 7.81 -17.64
CA CYS A 48 17.58 6.84 -18.02
C CYS A 48 17.77 5.78 -16.93
N GLN A 49 17.89 6.20 -15.67
CA GLN A 49 18.04 5.29 -14.54
C GLN A 49 16.84 4.34 -14.41
N PHE A 50 15.63 4.84 -14.67
CA PHE A 50 14.42 4.01 -14.66
C PHE A 50 14.42 2.96 -15.78
N LEU A 51 14.95 3.29 -16.97
CA LEU A 51 15.07 2.36 -18.09
C LEU A 51 16.14 1.30 -17.86
N GLU A 52 17.29 1.70 -17.32
CA GLU A 52 18.43 0.81 -17.09
C GLU A 52 18.23 -0.09 -15.86
N LYS A 53 17.68 0.47 -14.78
CA LYS A 53 17.47 -0.20 -13.50
C LYS A 53 16.08 0.13 -12.96
N PRO A 54 15.02 -0.48 -13.53
CA PRO A 54 13.67 -0.24 -13.05
C PRO A 54 13.59 -0.57 -11.56
N PRO A 55 12.93 0.27 -10.75
CA PRO A 55 12.81 0.04 -9.31
C PRO A 55 12.08 -1.28 -9.07
N VAL A 56 12.55 -2.04 -8.06
CA VAL A 56 11.93 -3.32 -7.69
C VAL A 56 10.51 -3.05 -7.22
N VAL A 57 9.53 -3.46 -8.03
CA VAL A 57 8.13 -3.38 -7.63
C VAL A 57 7.95 -4.35 -6.46
N PRO A 58 7.47 -3.90 -5.30
CA PRO A 58 7.21 -4.79 -4.18
C PRO A 58 6.25 -5.89 -4.65
N PRO A 59 6.47 -7.15 -4.24
CA PRO A 59 5.63 -8.25 -4.68
C PRO A 59 4.18 -7.93 -4.35
N LEU A 60 3.30 -8.09 -5.35
CA LEU A 60 1.87 -7.91 -5.19
C LEU A 60 1.40 -8.85 -4.08
N LYS A 61 1.18 -8.30 -2.88
CA LYS A 61 0.63 -9.04 -1.76
C LYS A 61 -0.84 -9.27 -2.07
N ILE A 62 -1.11 -10.31 -2.87
CA ILE A 62 -2.44 -10.82 -3.16
C ILE A 62 -3.12 -10.87 -1.80
N PHE A 63 -4.17 -10.05 -1.63
CA PHE A 63 -4.80 -9.79 -0.35
C PHE A 63 -4.84 -11.07 0.47
N TYR A 64 -4.01 -11.16 1.52
CA TYR A 64 -4.24 -12.14 2.56
C TYR A 64 -5.56 -11.69 3.18
N VAL A 65 -6.65 -12.29 2.73
CA VAL A 65 -7.91 -12.28 3.45
C VAL A 65 -7.52 -12.77 4.82
N THR A 66 -7.39 -11.82 5.73
CA THR A 66 -6.99 -12.06 7.10
C THR A 66 -7.90 -13.16 7.57
N SER A 67 -7.29 -14.30 7.95
CA SER A 67 -7.94 -15.28 8.78
C SER A 67 -8.49 -14.49 9.96
N ARG A 68 -9.78 -14.15 9.92
CA ARG A 68 -10.42 -13.42 11.00
C ARG A 68 -10.20 -14.27 12.25
N PRO A 69 -9.62 -13.73 13.32
CA PRO A 69 -9.48 -14.46 14.57
C PRO A 69 -10.87 -15.01 14.93
N GLY A 70 -11.03 -16.33 14.89
CA GLY A 70 -12.32 -17.00 15.11
C GLY A 70 -12.96 -17.71 13.91
N ARG A 71 -12.49 -17.53 12.65
CA ARG A 71 -12.98 -18.37 11.52
C ARG A 71 -12.08 -19.59 11.36
N PRO A 72 -12.57 -20.81 11.63
CA PRO A 72 -11.78 -22.03 11.42
C PRO A 72 -11.38 -22.15 9.95
N LYS A 73 -10.12 -22.53 9.70
CA LYS A 73 -9.63 -22.79 8.34
C LYS A 73 -10.47 -23.91 7.71
N LYS A 74 -10.63 -23.90 6.38
CA LYS A 74 -11.35 -24.96 5.66
C LYS A 74 -10.67 -26.31 5.94
N GLY A 75 -11.38 -27.25 6.58
CA GLY A 75 -10.82 -28.53 7.04
C GLY A 75 -10.31 -28.55 8.50
N ALA A 76 -10.45 -27.45 9.26
CA ALA A 76 -10.16 -27.46 10.68
C ALA A 76 -11.15 -28.37 11.42
N LYS A 77 -10.63 -29.24 12.29
CA LYS A 77 -11.43 -30.07 13.16
C LYS A 77 -12.23 -29.17 14.11
N PRO A 78 -13.53 -29.44 14.36
CA PRO A 78 -14.28 -28.72 15.38
C PRO A 78 -13.55 -28.78 16.73
N PRO A 79 -13.59 -27.72 17.55
CA PRO A 79 -13.06 -27.82 18.90
C PRO A 79 -13.80 -28.95 19.62
N VAL A 80 -13.04 -29.98 20.01
CA VAL A 80 -13.55 -31.09 20.80
C VAL A 80 -13.86 -30.53 22.19
N PRO A 81 -15.01 -30.84 22.80
CA PRO A 81 -15.27 -30.42 24.16
C PRO A 81 -14.16 -30.96 25.06
N LEU A 82 -13.42 -30.07 25.72
CA LEU A 82 -12.55 -30.47 26.82
C LEU A 82 -13.47 -31.07 27.88
N GLU A 83 -13.31 -32.37 28.13
CA GLU A 83 -13.86 -33.07 29.29
C GLU A 83 -13.74 -32.16 30.52
N ARG A 84 -14.88 -31.93 31.17
CA ARG A 84 -15.12 -30.93 32.23
C ARG A 84 -14.44 -31.28 33.55
N ASN A 85 -13.22 -31.83 33.51
CA ASN A 85 -12.49 -32.28 34.69
C ASN A 85 -10.96 -32.25 34.50
N GLN A 86 -10.44 -31.29 33.74
CA GLN A 86 -9.06 -30.85 33.95
C GLN A 86 -9.07 -29.59 34.82
N PRO A 87 -8.44 -29.60 36.01
CA PRO A 87 -8.18 -28.34 36.69
C PRO A 87 -7.27 -27.55 35.76
N GLY A 88 -7.81 -26.44 35.23
CA GLY A 88 -7.04 -25.54 34.37
C GLY A 88 -5.71 -25.21 35.06
N PHE A 89 -4.64 -25.19 34.28
CA PHE A 89 -3.31 -24.78 34.72
C PHE A 89 -3.40 -23.31 35.15
N ARG A 90 -3.83 -23.07 36.39
CA ARG A 90 -3.73 -21.79 37.06
C ARG A 90 -2.27 -21.67 37.45
N GLU A 91 -1.53 -20.80 36.77
CA GLU A 91 -0.25 -20.33 37.28
C GLU A 91 -0.49 -19.89 38.73
N ALA A 92 0.21 -20.55 39.66
CA ALA A 92 0.13 -20.20 41.06
C ALA A 92 0.57 -18.74 41.20
N LEU A 93 -0.23 -17.92 41.87
CA LEU A 93 0.17 -16.57 42.20
C LEU A 93 1.49 -16.62 43.00
N PRO A 94 2.45 -15.72 42.72
CA PRO A 94 3.70 -15.69 43.45
C PRO A 94 3.45 -15.56 44.96
N SER A 95 4.25 -16.28 45.75
CA SER A 95 4.11 -16.44 47.20
C SER A 95 4.17 -15.15 48.03
N ASP A 96 4.50 -14.03 47.39
CA ASP A 96 4.75 -12.74 48.06
C ASP A 96 3.49 -11.85 48.12
N VAL A 97 2.35 -12.31 47.58
CA VAL A 97 1.09 -11.55 47.62
C VAL A 97 0.21 -12.05 48.75
N SER A 98 0.40 -11.49 49.95
CA SER A 98 -0.51 -11.70 51.09
C SER A 98 -1.75 -10.80 50.97
N LEU A 99 -2.95 -11.38 50.90
CA LEU A 99 -4.24 -10.67 50.82
C LEU A 99 -4.91 -10.45 52.20
N ASP A 100 -4.18 -10.65 53.31
CA ASP A 100 -4.70 -10.57 54.68
C ASP A 100 -5.07 -9.14 55.15
N GLY A 101 -4.90 -8.12 54.29
CA GLY A 101 -5.17 -6.71 54.63
C GLY A 101 -6.54 -6.17 54.24
N LEU A 102 -7.45 -6.97 53.69
CA LEU A 102 -8.74 -6.48 53.14
C LEU A 102 -9.98 -6.98 53.90
N ALA A 103 -9.87 -7.20 55.20
CA ALA A 103 -11.06 -7.33 56.05
C ALA A 103 -11.74 -5.95 56.18
N ARG A 104 -12.90 -5.80 55.54
CA ARG A 104 -13.85 -4.72 55.88
C ARG A 104 -14.53 -5.09 57.21
N PRO A 105 -14.84 -4.11 58.07
CA PRO A 105 -15.60 -4.38 59.28
C PRO A 105 -17.04 -4.72 58.91
N GLU A 106 -17.76 -5.38 59.82
CA GLU A 106 -19.15 -5.91 59.71
C GLU A 106 -19.16 -7.35 59.17
N ASP A 107 -19.51 -8.39 59.94
CA ASP A 107 -20.67 -8.52 60.82
C ASP A 107 -20.42 -9.39 62.06
N ARG A 108 -21.27 -9.14 63.04
CA ARG A 108 -21.33 -9.69 64.41
C ARG A 108 -22.07 -11.02 64.47
#